data_AF-A0A1B6EW06-F1
#
_entry.id   AF-A0A1B6EW06-F1
#
_cell.length_a   1.000
_cell.length_b   1.000
_cell.length_c   1.000
_cell.angle_alpha   90.00
_cell.angle_beta   90.00
_cell.angle_gamma   90.00
#
_symmetry.space_group_name_H-M   'P 1'
#
loop_
_entity.id
_entity.type
_entity.pdbx_description
1 polymer ?
#
loop_
_entity_poly.entity_id
_entity_poly.type
_entity_poly.pdbx_seq_one_letter_code
_entity_poly.pdbx_strand_id
1 'polypeptide(L)'
;RGDKQKCCFVTFDQPLYYKAREIVASSDSDSTLTSVIVRLGGFHMLMSFMGAIGYIMDGSGLQDVLSTIYARQSTDKMLVGHAYSRAVRGHILIQLALAKTVISTMTITDDENQSLLDMLNDVGAPNFSHHLNQPELLTVMERFYEKLSEL
;
A
#
# COMPACT_ATOMS: atom_id res chain seq x y z
N ARG A 1 22.74 34.58 10.70
CA ARG A 1 21.42 35.05 11.19
C ARG A 1 20.42 34.51 10.17
N GLY A 2 19.71 33.43 10.52
CA GLY A 2 19.04 32.54 9.55
C GLY A 2 17.96 33.22 8.73
N ASP A 3 17.78 32.73 7.51
CA ASP A 3 16.70 33.15 6.61
C ASP A 3 15.35 33.05 7.32
N LYS A 4 14.55 34.12 7.27
CA LYS A 4 13.20 34.13 7.83
C LYS A 4 12.36 33.06 7.11
N GLN A 5 11.78 32.13 7.88
CA GLN A 5 10.84 31.14 7.37
C GLN A 5 9.68 31.83 6.65
N LYS A 6 9.51 31.56 5.35
CA LYS A 6 8.51 32.21 4.49
C LYS A 6 7.14 31.52 4.49
N CYS A 7 7.10 30.25 4.86
CA CYS A 7 5.91 29.42 4.82
C CYS A 7 5.99 28.29 5.86
N CYS A 8 4.84 27.90 6.43
CA CYS A 8 4.71 26.80 7.37
C CYS A 8 3.70 25.78 6.84
N PHE A 9 4.13 24.52 6.65
CA PHE A 9 3.21 23.43 6.33
C PHE A 9 2.75 22.76 7.62
N VAL A 10 1.44 22.58 7.75
CA VAL A 10 0.84 21.92 8.92
C VAL A 10 -0.16 20.88 8.43
N THR A 11 -0.01 19.65 8.91
CA THR A 11 -0.92 18.54 8.60
C THR A 11 -1.86 18.29 9.77
N PHE A 12 -3.16 18.13 9.49
CA PHE A 12 -4.16 17.82 10.51
C PHE A 12 -5.04 16.65 10.07
N ASP A 13 -5.52 15.85 11.04
CA ASP A 13 -6.59 14.89 10.77
C ASP A 13 -7.86 15.59 10.30
N GLN A 14 -8.74 14.85 9.64
CA GLN A 14 -9.88 15.39 8.92
C GLN A 14 -10.71 16.44 9.71
N PRO A 15 -11.11 16.22 10.98
CA PRO A 15 -11.89 17.22 11.72
C PRO A 15 -11.10 18.53 11.96
N LEU A 16 -9.83 18.41 12.34
CA LEU A 16 -8.96 19.54 12.62
C LEU A 16 -8.53 20.26 11.33
N TYR A 17 -8.38 19.53 10.23
CA TYR A 17 -8.10 20.08 8.92
C TYR A 17 -9.19 21.07 8.50
N TYR A 18 -10.47 20.69 8.62
CA TYR A 18 -11.57 21.61 8.30
C TYR A 18 -11.53 22.87 9.15
N LYS A 19 -11.28 22.75 10.46
CA LYS A 19 -11.18 23.90 11.36
C LYS A 19 -9.96 24.78 11.08
N ALA A 20 -8.80 24.20 10.81
CA ALA A 20 -7.61 24.95 10.43
C ALA A 20 -7.80 25.67 9.08
N ARG A 21 -8.49 25.04 8.12
CA ARG A 21 -8.85 25.66 6.83
C ARG A 21 -9.81 26.83 7.01
N GLU A 22 -10.85 26.68 7.83
CA GLU A 22 -11.77 27.78 8.17
C GLU A 22 -11.00 28.96 8.79
N ILE A 23 -10.15 28.71 9.79
CA ILE A 23 -9.37 29.75 10.45
C ILE A 23 -8.45 30.50 9.47
N VAL A 24 -7.71 29.78 8.62
CA VAL A 24 -6.82 30.42 7.64
C VAL A 24 -7.62 31.20 6.60
N ALA A 25 -8.76 30.68 6.14
CA ALA A 25 -9.63 31.35 5.17
C ALA A 25 -10.30 32.61 5.74
N SER A 26 -10.56 32.66 7.04
CA SER A 26 -11.15 33.81 7.74
C SER A 26 -10.12 34.82 8.26
N SER A 27 -8.83 34.59 8.04
CA SER A 27 -7.77 35.50 8.52
C SER A 27 -7.54 36.69 7.58
N ASP A 28 -7.19 37.84 8.15
CA ASP A 28 -6.85 39.05 7.38
C ASP A 28 -5.61 38.84 6.51
N SER A 29 -5.50 39.59 5.40
CA SER A 29 -4.38 39.50 4.46
C SER A 29 -3.01 39.78 5.09
N ASP A 30 -2.98 40.56 6.16
CA ASP A 30 -1.76 40.95 6.87
C ASP A 30 -1.46 39.99 8.05
N SER A 31 -2.30 38.98 8.25
CA SER A 31 -2.13 37.96 9.28
C SER A 31 -0.91 37.08 9.01
N THR A 32 -0.23 36.65 10.07
CA THR A 32 0.83 35.65 9.99
C THR A 32 0.35 34.30 9.45
N LEU A 33 -0.96 34.04 9.53
CA LEU A 33 -1.59 32.81 9.06
C LEU A 33 -1.64 32.68 7.53
N THR A 34 -1.46 33.77 6.79
CA THR A 34 -1.38 33.73 5.32
C THR A 34 -0.20 32.92 4.80
N SER A 35 0.85 32.77 5.61
CA SER A 35 2.02 31.94 5.32
C SER A 35 1.82 30.45 5.68
N VAL A 36 0.69 30.08 6.28
CA VAL A 36 0.39 28.71 6.72
C VAL A 36 -0.34 27.94 5.64
N ILE A 37 0.26 26.83 5.18
CA ILE A 37 -0.37 25.90 4.25
C ILE A 37 -0.86 24.67 5.03
N VAL A 38 -2.18 24.64 5.22
CA VAL A 38 -2.89 23.53 5.87
C VAL A 38 -3.04 22.36 4.90
N ARG A 39 -2.61 21.17 5.31
CA ARG A 39 -2.72 19.92 4.54
C ARG A 39 -3.56 18.89 5.30
N LEU A 40 -4.33 18.08 4.58
CA LEU A 40 -5.07 16.97 5.17
C LEU A 40 -4.09 15.84 5.50
N GLY A 41 -4.11 15.38 6.75
CA GLY A 41 -3.38 14.21 7.23
C GLY A 41 -4.04 12.94 6.73
N GLY A 42 -3.32 12.15 5.93
CA GLY A 42 -3.81 10.89 5.38
C GLY A 42 -3.51 9.65 6.24
N PHE A 43 -2.72 9.79 7.31
CA PHE A 43 -2.23 8.61 8.04
C PHE A 43 -3.35 7.85 8.76
N HIS A 44 -4.27 8.56 9.42
CA HIS A 44 -5.45 7.93 10.01
C HIS A 44 -6.35 7.26 8.97
N MET A 45 -6.47 7.84 7.76
CA MET A 45 -7.17 7.20 6.65
C MET A 45 -6.51 5.88 6.23
N LEU A 46 -5.17 5.83 6.16
CA LEU A 46 -4.42 4.61 5.88
C LEU A 46 -4.59 3.55 6.98
N MET A 47 -4.60 3.95 8.26
CA MET A 47 -4.90 3.04 9.37
C MET A 47 -6.33 2.49 9.26
N SER A 48 -7.32 3.35 9.00
CA SER A 48 -8.71 2.92 8.80
C SER A 48 -8.86 1.98 7.61
N PHE A 49 -8.12 2.20 6.52
CA PHE A 49 -8.11 1.30 5.37
C PHE A 49 -7.59 -0.10 5.72
N MET A 50 -6.48 -0.18 6.47
CA MET A 50 -5.98 -1.47 6.98
C MET A 50 -7.01 -2.15 7.91
N GLY A 51 -7.68 -1.36 8.76
CA GLY A 51 -8.77 -1.84 9.61
C GLY A 51 -9.95 -2.38 8.79
N ALA A 52 -10.31 -1.73 7.69
CA ALA A 52 -11.38 -2.15 6.80
C ALA A 52 -11.07 -3.48 6.11
N ILE A 53 -9.81 -3.71 5.69
CA ILE A 53 -9.39 -5.01 5.16
C ILE A 53 -9.60 -6.10 6.21
N GLY A 54 -9.12 -5.87 7.45
CA GLY A 54 -9.31 -6.83 8.54
C GLY A 54 -10.77 -7.12 8.85
N TYR A 55 -11.64 -6.10 8.81
CA TYR A 55 -13.08 -6.25 8.99
C TYR A 55 -13.76 -7.04 7.86
N ILE A 56 -13.46 -6.70 6.59
CA ILE A 56 -14.03 -7.39 5.42
C ILE A 56 -13.58 -8.86 5.37
N MET A 57 -12.33 -9.11 5.76
CA MET A 57 -11.72 -10.44 5.73
C MET A 57 -11.86 -11.19 7.07
N ASP A 58 -12.73 -10.76 7.97
CA ASP A 58 -12.97 -11.49 9.21
C ASP A 58 -13.51 -12.90 8.90
N GLY A 59 -13.00 -13.90 9.62
CA GLY A 59 -13.31 -15.31 9.36
C GLY A 59 -12.67 -15.94 8.11
N SER A 60 -11.89 -15.19 7.31
CA SER A 60 -11.20 -15.74 6.11
C SER A 60 -9.97 -16.60 6.41
N GLY A 61 -9.55 -16.73 7.67
CA GLY A 61 -8.27 -17.31 8.07
C GLY A 61 -7.07 -16.36 7.94
N LEU A 62 -7.29 -15.11 7.51
CA LEU A 62 -6.23 -14.09 7.41
C LEU A 62 -5.48 -13.89 8.74
N GLN A 63 -6.20 -13.85 9.87
CA GLN A 63 -5.60 -13.73 11.21
C GLN A 63 -4.74 -14.95 11.56
N ASP A 64 -5.18 -16.15 11.18
CA ASP A 64 -4.46 -17.39 11.47
C ASP A 64 -3.14 -17.43 10.70
N VAL A 65 -3.17 -17.07 9.41
CA VAL A 65 -1.95 -16.96 8.58
C VAL A 65 -1.00 -15.90 9.16
N LEU A 66 -1.50 -14.71 9.51
CA LEU A 66 -0.67 -13.69 10.16
C LEU A 66 -0.09 -14.17 11.50
N SER A 67 -0.83 -14.99 12.23
CA SER A 67 -0.41 -15.52 13.54
C SER A 67 0.71 -16.56 13.43
N THR A 68 1.02 -17.03 12.23
CA THR A 68 2.21 -17.90 11.99
C THR A 68 3.53 -17.12 12.07
N ILE A 69 3.50 -15.80 11.80
CA ILE A 69 4.70 -14.95 11.73
C ILE A 69 4.69 -13.81 12.76
N TYR A 70 3.55 -13.54 13.39
CA TYR A 70 3.40 -12.54 14.46
C TYR A 70 2.65 -13.13 15.65
N ALA A 71 2.91 -12.61 16.85
CA ALA A 71 2.11 -12.96 18.02
C ALA A 71 0.65 -12.50 17.85
N ARG A 72 -0.32 -13.30 18.32
CA ARG A 72 -1.77 -13.03 18.17
C ARG A 72 -2.20 -11.63 18.60
N GLN A 73 -1.69 -11.14 19.72
CA GLN A 73 -2.00 -9.77 20.17
C GLN A 73 -1.52 -8.69 19.18
N SER A 74 -0.44 -8.96 18.44
CA SER A 74 0.02 -8.07 17.37
C SER A 74 -0.90 -8.17 16.15
N THR A 75 -1.34 -9.36 15.77
CA THR A 75 -2.26 -9.54 14.63
C THR A 75 -3.60 -8.87 14.88
N ASP A 76 -4.11 -8.90 16.12
CA ASP A 76 -5.34 -8.19 16.50
C ASP A 76 -5.20 -6.69 16.23
N LYS A 77 -4.08 -6.09 16.66
CA LYS A 77 -3.80 -4.67 16.41
C LYS A 77 -3.55 -4.36 14.92
N MET A 78 -3.02 -5.31 14.16
CA MET A 78 -2.79 -5.15 12.72
C MET A 78 -4.13 -5.11 11.96
N LEU A 79 -5.05 -6.02 12.27
CA LEU A 79 -6.33 -6.18 11.59
C LEU A 79 -7.32 -5.06 11.90
N VAL A 80 -7.15 -4.34 13.01
CA VAL A 80 -7.88 -3.08 13.28
C VAL A 80 -7.13 -1.83 12.82
N GLY A 81 -5.98 -1.99 12.15
CA GLY A 81 -5.20 -0.88 11.58
C GLY A 81 -4.30 -0.11 12.56
N HIS A 82 -4.34 -0.42 13.85
CA HIS A 82 -3.54 0.26 14.90
C HIS A 82 -2.06 -0.13 14.91
N ALA A 83 -1.67 -1.19 14.20
CA ALA A 83 -0.27 -1.57 14.00
C ALA A 83 0.13 -1.43 12.53
N TYR A 84 -0.06 -0.23 11.96
CA TYR A 84 0.09 0.08 10.53
C TYR A 84 1.31 -0.55 9.85
N SER A 85 2.54 -0.27 10.31
CA SER A 85 3.76 -0.78 9.64
C SER A 85 3.82 -2.31 9.61
N ARG A 86 3.30 -2.95 10.67
CA ARG A 86 3.21 -4.42 10.72
C ARG A 86 2.10 -4.93 9.80
N ALA A 87 0.95 -4.26 9.77
CA ALA A 87 -0.17 -4.59 8.87
C ALA A 87 0.28 -4.54 7.41
N VAL A 88 0.91 -3.45 6.97
CA VAL A 88 1.47 -3.30 5.61
C VAL A 88 2.41 -4.46 5.29
N ARG A 89 3.40 -4.72 6.14
CA ARG A 89 4.35 -5.82 5.92
C ARG A 89 3.66 -7.17 5.88
N GLY A 90 2.71 -7.43 6.79
CA GLY A 90 1.96 -8.68 6.86
C GLY A 90 1.16 -8.94 5.59
N HIS A 91 0.41 -7.94 5.11
CA HIS A 91 -0.36 -8.05 3.86
C HIS A 91 0.53 -8.29 2.64
N ILE A 92 1.69 -7.61 2.53
CA ILE A 92 2.64 -7.85 1.44
C ILE A 92 3.18 -9.30 1.48
N LEU A 93 3.54 -9.80 2.68
CA LEU A 93 4.04 -11.17 2.83
C LEU A 93 2.98 -12.21 2.47
N ILE A 94 1.71 -11.97 2.82
CA ILE A 94 0.61 -12.86 2.47
C ILE A 94 0.36 -12.85 0.97
N GLN A 95 0.32 -11.66 0.35
CA GLN A 95 0.16 -11.54 -1.10
C GLN A 95 1.29 -12.29 -1.84
N LEU A 96 2.53 -12.16 -1.38
CA LEU A 96 3.67 -12.89 -1.92
C LEU A 96 3.54 -14.41 -1.71
N ALA A 97 3.14 -14.85 -0.51
CA ALA A 97 2.97 -16.27 -0.20
C ALA A 97 1.90 -16.90 -1.09
N LEU A 98 0.74 -16.25 -1.23
CA LEU A 98 -0.34 -16.69 -2.10
C LEU A 98 0.10 -16.72 -3.56
N ALA A 99 0.75 -15.66 -4.06
CA ALA A 99 1.25 -15.63 -5.43
C ALA A 99 2.24 -16.77 -5.69
N LYS A 100 3.16 -17.03 -4.76
CA LYS A 100 4.12 -18.13 -4.86
C LYS A 100 3.42 -19.50 -4.88
N THR A 101 2.39 -19.67 -4.05
CA THR A 101 1.59 -20.90 -4.04
C THR A 101 0.93 -21.11 -5.41
N VAL A 102 0.27 -20.11 -5.97
CA VAL A 102 -0.35 -20.19 -7.31
C VAL A 102 0.71 -20.51 -8.38
N ILE A 103 1.81 -19.76 -8.41
CA ILE A 103 2.91 -19.96 -9.36
C ILE A 103 3.47 -21.39 -9.28
N SER A 104 3.59 -21.96 -8.09
CA SER A 104 4.10 -23.33 -7.92
C SER A 104 3.20 -24.42 -8.53
N THR A 105 1.93 -24.11 -8.79
CA THR A 105 1.00 -25.02 -9.46
C THR A 105 1.00 -24.87 -10.98
N MET A 106 1.65 -23.83 -11.50
CA MET A 106 1.75 -23.56 -12.92
C MET A 106 2.96 -24.27 -13.53
N THR A 107 2.82 -24.72 -14.77
CA THR A 107 3.98 -25.05 -15.60
C THR A 107 4.52 -23.76 -16.20
N ILE A 108 5.82 -23.51 -16.07
CA ILE A 108 6.51 -22.36 -16.68
C ILE A 108 7.61 -22.92 -17.58
N THR A 109 7.64 -22.49 -18.83
CA THR A 109 8.68 -22.91 -19.79
C THR A 109 9.99 -22.16 -19.56
N ASP A 110 11.09 -22.66 -20.11
CA ASP A 110 12.39 -21.99 -19.98
C ASP A 110 12.37 -20.58 -20.61
N ASP A 111 11.67 -20.41 -21.74
CA ASP A 111 11.51 -19.12 -22.43
C ASP A 111 10.70 -18.13 -21.58
N GLU A 112 9.62 -18.59 -20.95
CA GLU A 112 8.81 -17.78 -20.03
C GLU A 112 9.58 -17.37 -18.80
N ASN A 113 10.36 -18.30 -18.24
CA ASN A 113 11.20 -18.02 -17.09
C ASN A 113 12.30 -17.00 -17.43
N GLN A 114 12.89 -17.08 -18.62
CA GLN A 114 13.85 -16.08 -19.08
C GLN A 114 13.18 -14.70 -19.24
N SER A 115 11.99 -14.64 -19.83
CA SER A 115 11.21 -13.40 -19.96
C SER A 115 10.89 -12.76 -18.60
N LEU A 116 10.54 -13.57 -17.60
CA LEU A 116 10.35 -13.10 -16.23
C LEU A 116 11.65 -12.54 -15.61
N LEU A 117 12.79 -13.21 -15.82
CA LEU A 117 14.09 -12.74 -15.32
C LEU A 117 14.51 -11.43 -15.99
N ASP A 118 14.31 -11.31 -17.29
CA ASP A 118 14.61 -10.09 -18.05
C ASP A 118 13.76 -8.91 -17.56
N MET A 119 12.46 -9.15 -17.30
CA MET A 119 11.61 -8.14 -16.67
C MET A 119 12.12 -7.75 -15.29
N LEU A 120 12.49 -8.73 -14.45
CA LEU A 120 12.97 -8.48 -13.08
C LEU A 120 14.25 -7.64 -13.06
N ASN A 121 15.17 -7.89 -14.01
CA ASN A 121 16.41 -7.12 -14.15
C ASN A 121 16.15 -5.65 -14.52
N ASP A 122 15.06 -5.38 -15.22
CA ASP A 122 14.66 -4.04 -15.66
C ASP A 122 13.66 -3.35 -14.70
N VAL A 123 13.40 -3.91 -13.51
CA VAL A 123 12.50 -3.27 -12.53
C VAL A 123 13.03 -1.89 -12.15
N GLY A 124 12.20 -0.87 -12.38
CA GLY A 124 12.55 0.54 -12.14
C GLY A 124 13.27 1.22 -13.31
N ALA A 125 13.58 0.49 -14.38
CA ALA A 125 14.09 1.08 -15.61
C ALA A 125 12.96 1.77 -16.41
N PRO A 126 13.26 2.81 -17.22
CA PRO A 126 12.26 3.54 -18.00
C PRO A 126 11.51 2.66 -19.01
N ASN A 127 12.15 1.59 -19.46
CA ASN A 127 11.64 0.64 -20.44
C ASN A 127 10.91 -0.57 -19.82
N PHE A 128 10.74 -0.63 -18.50
CA PHE A 128 10.09 -1.75 -17.81
C PHE A 128 8.74 -2.15 -18.42
N SER A 129 7.93 -1.16 -18.82
CA SER A 129 6.60 -1.39 -19.39
C SER A 129 6.62 -2.15 -20.73
N HIS A 130 7.75 -2.19 -21.44
CA HIS A 130 7.87 -2.96 -22.68
C HIS A 130 7.82 -4.47 -22.40
N HIS A 131 8.35 -4.92 -21.27
CA HIS A 131 8.29 -6.33 -20.85
C HIS A 131 6.86 -6.79 -20.56
N LEU A 132 5.99 -5.88 -20.10
CA LEU A 132 4.61 -6.21 -19.74
C LEU A 132 3.74 -6.67 -20.93
N ASN A 133 4.15 -6.35 -22.15
CA ASN A 133 3.43 -6.71 -23.37
C ASN A 133 4.07 -7.87 -24.14
N GLN A 134 5.09 -8.53 -23.57
CA GLN A 134 5.71 -9.69 -24.21
C GLN A 134 4.74 -10.89 -24.21
N PRO A 135 4.63 -11.63 -25.33
CA PRO A 135 3.71 -12.76 -25.45
C PRO A 135 3.86 -13.78 -24.33
N GLU A 136 5.10 -14.12 -23.97
CA GLU A 136 5.43 -15.11 -22.95
C GLU A 136 4.87 -14.69 -21.59
N LEU A 137 5.02 -13.41 -21.23
CA LEU A 137 4.51 -12.89 -19.98
C LEU A 137 2.98 -12.85 -19.97
N LEU A 138 2.34 -12.46 -21.06
CA LEU A 138 0.89 -12.46 -21.17
C LEU A 138 0.34 -13.88 -20.97
N THR A 139 0.96 -14.89 -21.57
CA THR A 139 0.59 -16.30 -21.37
C THR A 139 0.83 -16.78 -19.93
N VAL A 140 1.87 -16.30 -19.25
CA VAL A 140 2.08 -16.58 -17.81
C VAL A 140 0.97 -15.92 -16.98
N MET A 141 0.62 -14.67 -17.27
CA MET A 141 -0.45 -13.95 -16.56
C MET A 141 -1.82 -14.61 -16.76
N GLU A 142 -2.14 -15.04 -17.98
CA GLU A 142 -3.38 -15.77 -18.28
C GLU A 142 -3.47 -17.05 -17.44
N ARG A 143 -2.44 -17.90 -17.47
CA ARG A 143 -2.41 -19.12 -16.62
C ARG A 143 -2.47 -18.79 -15.13
N PHE A 144 -1.86 -17.69 -14.69
CA PHE A 144 -1.95 -17.27 -13.29
C PHE A 144 -3.39 -16.96 -12.89
N TYR A 145 -4.13 -16.23 -13.72
CA TYR A 145 -5.54 -15.93 -13.46
C TYR A 145 -6.45 -17.16 -13.54
N GLU A 146 -6.18 -18.06 -14.49
CA GLU A 146 -6.87 -19.35 -14.55
C GLU A 146 -6.68 -20.14 -13.24
N LYS A 147 -5.44 -20.27 -12.77
CA LYS A 147 -5.14 -20.96 -11.50
C LYS A 147 -5.69 -20.27 -10.28
N LEU A 148 -5.74 -18.93 -10.28
CA LEU A 148 -6.37 -18.18 -9.21
C LEU A 148 -7.88 -18.43 -9.14
N SER A 149 -8.55 -18.67 -10.28
CA SER A 149 -9.99 -18.96 -10.33
C SER A 149 -10.37 -20.37 -9.88
N GLU A 150 -9.40 -21.29 -9.82
CA GLU A 150 -9.58 -22.67 -9.36
C GLU A 150 -9.56 -22.81 -7.82
N LEU A 151 -9.14 -21.75 -7.10
CA LEU A 151 -9.00 -21.68 -5.64
C LEU A 151 -10.25 -21.11 -4.96
#